data_AF-A0A382M1L4-F1
#
_entry.id   AF-A0A382M1L4-F1
#
_cell.length_a   1.000
_cell.length_b   1.000
_cell.length_c   1.000
_cell.angle_alpha   90.00
_cell.angle_beta   90.00
_cell.angle_gamma   90.00
#
_symmetry.space_group_name_H-M   'P 1'
#
loop_
_entity.id
_entity.type
_entity.pdbx_description
1 polymer ?
#
loop_
_entity_poly.entity_id
_entity_poly.type
_entity_poly.pdbx_seq_one_letter_code
_entity_poly.pdbx_strand_id
1 'polypeptide(L)'
;MTNETAESKNGRHQRTQTIFDDIAETQRLNLVGIEFLRGIIEDHSDRVYHGVLERPRSNLIIRGDLANYCIPLERIIQAFANPFADSTRGIPPVQVHPMGKWVRNPDRACIQPNGHSDIPGTDSLGILVAALISDRDLFADPSQGPFRNALMGTYGMIHSPVSDLYADFLEKQYGATIDYDAAEISIKGTHGFTWHLGGINDPEVSS
;
A
#
# COMPACT_ATOMS: atom_id res chain seq x y z
N MET A 1 -24.91 40.94 38.55
CA MET A 1 -23.81 39.99 38.81
C MET A 1 -24.16 38.69 38.12
N THR A 2 -23.62 38.48 36.92
CA THR A 2 -23.63 37.17 36.26
C THR A 2 -22.79 36.22 37.09
N ASN A 3 -23.33 35.03 37.35
CA ASN A 3 -22.73 34.06 38.26
C ASN A 3 -21.62 33.32 37.50
N GLU A 4 -20.45 33.94 37.38
CA GLU A 4 -19.27 33.46 36.61
C GLU A 4 -18.89 32.01 36.94
N THR A 5 -19.17 31.55 38.17
CA THR A 5 -18.91 30.17 38.60
C THR A 5 -19.87 29.16 37.98
N ALA A 6 -21.12 29.55 37.70
CA ALA A 6 -22.11 28.71 37.03
C ALA A 6 -21.83 28.61 35.52
N GLU A 7 -21.45 29.71 34.88
CA GLU A 7 -21.03 29.74 33.46
C GLU A 7 -19.74 28.93 33.25
N SER A 8 -18.76 29.04 34.14
CA SER A 8 -17.52 28.26 34.10
C SER A 8 -17.75 26.75 34.28
N LYS A 9 -18.65 26.35 35.21
CA LYS A 9 -19.04 24.94 35.39
C LYS A 9 -19.77 24.39 34.17
N ASN A 10 -20.67 25.18 33.56
CA ASN A 10 -21.38 24.79 32.34
C ASN A 10 -20.40 24.61 31.17
N GLY A 11 -19.47 25.56 30.98
CA GLY A 11 -18.42 25.43 29.98
C GLY A 11 -17.49 24.24 30.21
N ARG A 12 -17.19 23.86 31.46
CA ARG A 12 -16.42 22.64 31.78
C ARG A 12 -17.18 21.37 31.41
N HIS A 13 -18.46 21.29 31.74
CA HIS A 13 -19.30 20.16 31.38
C HIS A 13 -19.42 19.99 29.86
N GLN A 14 -19.64 21.10 29.14
CA GLN A 14 -19.69 21.11 27.68
C GLN A 14 -18.39 20.61 27.04
N ARG A 15 -17.22 21.10 27.49
CA ARG A 15 -15.93 20.62 27.00
C ARG A 15 -15.70 19.13 27.27
N THR A 16 -16.14 18.63 28.44
CA THR A 16 -16.08 17.21 28.76
C THR A 16 -16.97 16.40 27.83
N GLN A 17 -18.17 16.87 27.51
CA GLN A 17 -19.06 16.20 26.57
C GLN A 17 -18.47 16.16 25.16
N THR A 18 -17.89 17.28 24.67
CA THR A 18 -17.22 17.33 23.37
C THR A 18 -16.13 16.26 23.23
N ILE A 19 -15.32 16.02 24.28
CA ILE A 19 -14.31 14.96 24.24
C ILE A 19 -14.94 13.57 24.04
N PHE A 20 -16.04 13.28 24.74
CA PHE A 20 -16.73 11.99 24.60
C PHE A 20 -17.38 11.85 23.22
N ASP A 21 -17.96 12.94 22.71
CA ASP A 21 -18.57 12.96 21.38
C ASP A 21 -17.51 12.75 20.29
N ASP A 22 -16.35 13.39 20.38
CA ASP A 22 -15.23 13.23 19.43
C ASP A 22 -14.69 11.79 19.42
N ILE A 23 -14.54 11.18 20.60
CA ILE A 23 -14.12 9.78 20.73
C ILE A 23 -15.18 8.87 20.11
N ALA A 24 -16.45 9.06 20.46
CA ALA A 24 -17.56 8.23 19.96
C ALA A 24 -17.68 8.33 18.44
N GLU A 25 -17.55 9.54 17.89
CA GLU A 25 -17.58 9.77 16.45
C GLU A 25 -16.42 9.09 15.74
N THR A 26 -15.21 9.17 16.28
CA THR A 26 -14.03 8.46 15.74
C THR A 26 -14.26 6.95 15.70
N GLN A 27 -14.86 6.37 16.75
CA GLN A 27 -15.21 4.94 16.75
C GLN A 27 -16.30 4.60 15.74
N ARG A 28 -17.33 5.45 15.62
CA ARG A 28 -18.42 5.29 14.65
C ARG A 28 -17.87 5.28 13.21
N LEU A 29 -16.97 6.20 12.88
CA LEU A 29 -16.34 6.25 11.55
C LEU A 29 -15.53 4.98 11.26
N ASN A 30 -14.80 4.43 12.24
CA ASN A 30 -14.09 3.18 12.04
C ASN A 30 -15.05 2.00 11.76
N LEU A 31 -16.22 1.94 12.42
CA LEU A 31 -17.24 0.93 12.15
C LEU A 31 -17.80 1.03 10.72
N VAL A 32 -18.06 2.26 10.25
CA VAL A 32 -18.46 2.49 8.85
C VAL A 32 -17.38 2.00 7.88
N GLY A 33 -16.10 2.28 8.17
CA GLY A 33 -15.00 1.81 7.34
C GLY A 33 -14.81 0.28 7.34
N ILE A 34 -15.24 -0.42 8.39
CA ILE A 34 -15.28 -1.90 8.40
C ILE A 34 -16.30 -2.42 7.39
N GLU A 35 -17.47 -1.78 7.30
CA GLU A 35 -18.49 -2.16 6.32
C GLU A 35 -18.03 -1.84 4.88
N PHE A 36 -17.29 -0.74 4.68
CA PHE A 36 -16.63 -0.45 3.40
C PHE A 36 -15.61 -1.53 3.02
N LEU A 37 -14.70 -1.89 3.93
CA LEU A 37 -13.74 -2.97 3.72
C LEU A 37 -14.45 -4.31 3.44
N ARG A 38 -15.53 -4.61 4.17
CA ARG A 38 -16.33 -5.80 3.93
C ARG A 38 -16.90 -5.81 2.52
N GLY A 39 -17.50 -4.70 2.08
CA GLY A 39 -18.04 -4.57 0.72
C GLY A 39 -16.98 -4.88 -0.34
N ILE A 40 -15.77 -4.32 -0.22
CA ILE A 40 -14.67 -4.62 -1.15
C ILE A 40 -14.33 -6.12 -1.16
N ILE A 41 -14.24 -6.76 0.01
CA ILE A 41 -13.90 -8.18 0.11
C ILE A 41 -15.01 -9.05 -0.50
N GLU A 42 -16.27 -8.71 -0.26
CA GLU A 42 -17.42 -9.44 -0.80
C GLU A 42 -17.50 -9.30 -2.32
N ASP A 43 -17.35 -8.09 -2.84
CA ASP A 43 -17.37 -7.78 -4.28
C ASP A 43 -16.21 -8.43 -5.05
N HIS A 44 -15.11 -8.74 -4.36
CA HIS A 44 -13.89 -9.33 -4.94
C HIS A 44 -13.46 -10.63 -4.25
N SER A 45 -14.43 -11.44 -3.80
CA SER A 45 -14.18 -12.64 -2.99
C SER A 45 -13.33 -13.73 -3.66
N ASP A 46 -13.25 -13.74 -4.99
CA ASP A 46 -12.37 -14.62 -5.77
C ASP A 46 -10.90 -14.16 -5.76
N ARG A 47 -10.67 -12.88 -5.49
CA ARG A 47 -9.35 -12.23 -5.47
C ARG A 47 -8.86 -11.91 -4.08
N VAL A 48 -9.76 -11.58 -3.14
CA VAL A 48 -9.45 -11.16 -1.78
C VAL A 48 -10.04 -12.14 -0.78
N TYR A 49 -9.18 -12.76 0.02
CA TYR A 49 -9.64 -13.73 1.01
C TYR A 49 -8.65 -13.89 2.17
N HIS A 50 -9.17 -14.37 3.30
CA HIS A 50 -8.37 -14.70 4.47
C HIS A 50 -7.55 -15.98 4.24
N GLY A 51 -6.26 -15.97 4.61
CA GLY A 51 -5.37 -17.12 4.45
C GLY A 51 -5.68 -18.28 5.42
N VAL A 52 -5.89 -19.48 4.88
CA VAL A 52 -6.42 -20.67 5.59
C VAL A 52 -5.40 -21.38 6.51
N LEU A 53 -4.09 -21.06 6.47
CA LEU A 53 -3.08 -21.67 7.34
C LEU A 53 -2.12 -20.66 7.99
N GLU A 54 -2.03 -20.79 9.32
CA GLU A 54 -1.13 -20.12 10.26
C GLU A 54 0.34 -20.37 9.91
N ARG A 55 1.14 -19.31 9.64
CA ARG A 55 2.53 -19.16 10.12
C ARG A 55 3.01 -17.71 10.01
N PRO A 56 3.36 -17.03 11.11
CA PRO A 56 2.88 -17.22 12.48
C PRO A 56 1.56 -16.47 12.76
N ARG A 57 0.99 -15.76 11.77
CA ARG A 57 0.05 -14.65 12.00
C ARG A 57 -1.00 -14.60 10.89
N SER A 58 -2.24 -14.25 11.24
CA SER A 58 -3.35 -14.02 10.30
C SER A 58 -2.93 -13.12 9.13
N ASN A 59 -3.35 -13.43 7.89
CA ASN A 59 -3.02 -12.64 6.69
C ASN A 59 -4.24 -12.44 5.78
N LEU A 60 -4.28 -11.29 5.10
CA LEU A 60 -5.18 -11.05 3.99
C LEU A 60 -4.43 -11.30 2.68
N ILE A 61 -4.99 -12.16 1.84
CA ILE A 61 -4.45 -12.48 0.51
C ILE A 61 -5.22 -11.67 -0.53
N ILE A 62 -4.49 -11.04 -1.45
CA ILE A 62 -5.04 -10.29 -2.57
C ILE A 62 -4.37 -10.78 -3.85
N ARG A 63 -5.16 -11.16 -4.85
CA ARG A 63 -4.68 -11.49 -6.20
C ARG A 63 -4.83 -10.28 -7.09
N GLY A 64 -3.72 -9.62 -7.40
CA GLY A 64 -3.64 -8.53 -8.37
C GLY A 64 -3.63 -9.04 -9.81
N ASP A 65 -3.46 -8.13 -10.77
CA ASP A 65 -3.23 -8.45 -12.17
C ASP A 65 -1.72 -8.59 -12.47
N LEU A 66 -0.87 -7.96 -11.66
CA LEU A 66 0.59 -7.99 -11.77
C LEU A 66 1.22 -9.00 -10.83
N ALA A 67 0.68 -9.19 -9.62
CA ALA A 67 1.29 -10.05 -8.61
C ALA A 67 0.27 -10.56 -7.58
N ASN A 68 0.72 -11.44 -6.69
CA ASN A 68 -0.02 -11.83 -5.50
C ASN A 68 0.50 -11.05 -4.29
N TYR A 69 -0.40 -10.61 -3.43
CA TYR A 69 -0.09 -9.80 -2.26
C TYR A 69 -0.54 -10.46 -0.98
N CYS A 70 0.24 -10.26 0.08
CA CYS A 70 -0.07 -10.73 1.42
C CYS A 70 0.13 -9.61 2.44
N ILE A 71 -0.96 -9.23 3.12
CA ILE A 71 -0.96 -8.23 4.18
C ILE A 71 -0.97 -8.94 5.54
N PRO A 72 0.07 -8.78 6.37
CA PRO A 72 0.08 -9.30 7.73
C PRO A 72 -0.96 -8.59 8.60
N LEU A 73 -1.93 -9.34 9.14
CA LEU A 73 -3.05 -8.77 9.89
C LEU A 73 -2.78 -8.60 11.38
N GLU A 74 -1.83 -9.33 11.98
CA GLU A 74 -1.64 -9.27 13.44
C GLU A 74 -1.38 -7.85 13.95
N ARG A 75 -0.50 -7.11 13.28
CA ARG A 75 -0.21 -5.72 13.69
C ARG A 75 -1.41 -4.81 13.53
N ILE A 76 -2.21 -5.03 12.49
CA ILE A 76 -3.42 -4.27 12.21
C ILE A 76 -4.48 -4.54 13.29
N ILE A 77 -4.72 -5.82 13.59
CA ILE A 77 -5.66 -6.25 14.62
C ILE A 77 -5.23 -5.75 16.00
N GLN A 78 -3.94 -5.81 16.31
CA GLN A 78 -3.40 -5.28 17.56
C GLN A 78 -3.59 -3.76 17.66
N ALA A 79 -3.37 -3.01 16.57
CA ALA A 79 -3.59 -1.57 16.54
C ALA A 79 -5.07 -1.20 16.78
N PHE A 80 -6.01 -2.01 16.26
CA PHE A 80 -7.45 -1.82 16.55
C PHE A 80 -7.82 -2.19 17.98
N ALA A 81 -7.20 -3.23 18.56
CA ALA A 81 -7.46 -3.64 19.92
C ALA A 81 -6.88 -2.66 20.97
N ASN A 82 -5.67 -2.17 20.73
CA ASN A 82 -5.01 -1.19 21.57
C ASN A 82 -4.00 -0.36 20.76
N PRO A 83 -4.38 0.84 20.27
CA PRO A 83 -3.51 1.69 19.47
C PRO A 83 -2.31 2.27 20.26
N PHE A 84 -2.26 2.06 21.59
CA PHE A 84 -1.17 2.52 22.46
C PHE A 84 -0.17 1.40 22.82
N ALA A 85 -0.43 0.14 22.44
CA ALA A 85 0.39 -1.00 22.84
C ALA A 85 1.70 -1.16 22.04
N ASP A 86 1.76 -0.63 20.82
CA ASP A 86 2.91 -0.79 19.92
C ASP A 86 3.41 0.60 19.47
N SER A 87 4.73 0.76 19.38
CA SER A 87 5.38 2.00 18.92
C SER A 87 5.50 2.10 17.40
N THR A 88 5.19 1.01 16.69
CA THR A 88 5.27 0.96 15.23
C THR A 88 4.06 1.64 14.60
N ARG A 89 4.28 2.72 13.82
CA ARG A 89 3.22 3.51 13.19
C ARG A 89 2.87 2.99 11.79
N GLY A 90 1.57 2.95 11.46
CA GLY A 90 1.08 2.75 10.09
C GLY A 90 0.79 1.30 9.71
N ILE A 91 0.35 1.12 8.46
CA ILE A 91 0.06 -0.22 7.89
C ILE A 91 1.38 -0.98 7.66
N PRO A 92 1.47 -2.28 8.04
CA PRO A 92 2.68 -3.06 7.80
C PRO A 92 3.02 -3.18 6.31
N PRO A 93 4.31 -3.36 5.97
CA PRO A 93 4.72 -3.59 4.59
C PRO A 93 4.00 -4.82 3.99
N VAL A 94 3.46 -4.64 2.79
CA VAL A 94 2.77 -5.67 2.03
C VAL A 94 3.80 -6.59 1.38
N GLN A 95 3.63 -7.90 1.52
CA GLN A 95 4.49 -8.87 0.85
C GLN A 95 4.05 -9.01 -0.60
N VAL A 96 5.01 -8.92 -1.52
CA VAL A 96 4.80 -9.04 -2.96
C VAL A 96 5.35 -10.38 -3.43
N HIS A 97 4.51 -11.16 -4.10
CA HIS A 97 4.84 -12.48 -4.60
C HIS A 97 4.54 -12.56 -6.11
N PRO A 98 5.34 -13.29 -6.90
CA PRO A 98 5.10 -13.40 -8.33
C PRO A 98 3.76 -14.07 -8.62
N MET A 99 3.20 -13.78 -9.79
CA MET A 99 1.94 -14.34 -10.24
C MET A 99 2.00 -15.88 -10.22
N GLY A 100 0.92 -16.50 -9.74
CA GLY A 100 0.81 -17.95 -9.63
C GLY A 100 1.72 -18.65 -8.60
N LYS A 101 2.54 -17.95 -7.81
CA LYS A 101 3.48 -18.59 -6.87
C LYS A 101 3.68 -17.82 -5.56
N TRP A 102 3.70 -18.55 -4.45
CA TRP A 102 4.13 -18.06 -3.14
C TRP A 102 5.60 -18.41 -2.89
N VAL A 103 6.44 -17.39 -2.77
CA VAL A 103 7.88 -17.53 -2.48
C VAL A 103 8.18 -17.39 -0.99
N ARG A 104 9.27 -18.02 -0.53
CA ARG A 104 9.69 -17.97 0.89
C ARG A 104 10.23 -16.61 1.32
N ASN A 105 10.92 -15.92 0.42
CA ASN A 105 11.52 -14.61 0.65
C ASN A 105 10.89 -13.62 -0.34
N PRO A 106 9.68 -13.12 -0.07
CA PRO A 106 9.05 -12.11 -0.91
C PRO A 106 9.67 -10.73 -0.68
N ASP A 107 9.60 -9.89 -1.71
CA ASP A 107 9.82 -8.46 -1.54
C ASP A 107 8.69 -7.82 -0.74
N ARG A 108 8.95 -6.61 -0.25
CA ARG A 108 8.03 -5.88 0.62
C ARG A 108 7.84 -4.46 0.13
N ALA A 109 6.58 -4.07 -0.04
CA ALA A 109 6.19 -2.73 -0.44
C ALA A 109 5.59 -1.98 0.74
N CYS A 110 6.12 -0.78 1.03
CA CYS A 110 5.45 0.19 1.89
C CYS A 110 4.46 0.97 1.02
N ILE A 111 3.17 0.63 1.09
CA ILE A 111 2.09 1.30 0.37
C ILE A 111 1.32 2.12 1.39
N GLN A 112 1.27 3.44 1.21
CA GLN A 112 0.56 4.34 2.11
C GLN A 112 -0.38 5.24 1.30
N PRO A 113 -1.58 5.56 1.83
CA PRO A 113 -2.44 6.57 1.22
C PRO A 113 -1.75 7.93 1.22
N ASN A 114 -1.75 8.64 0.09
CA ASN A 114 -1.17 9.98 0.01
C ASN A 114 -2.06 11.00 0.73
N GLY A 115 -1.54 11.72 1.73
CA GLY A 115 -2.18 12.95 2.22
C GLY A 115 -3.52 12.77 2.95
N HIS A 116 -3.79 11.58 3.49
CA HIS A 116 -5.04 11.27 4.18
C HIS A 116 -4.79 10.93 5.66
N SER A 117 -4.32 11.89 6.46
CA SER A 117 -4.20 11.69 7.92
C SER A 117 -5.55 11.59 8.63
N ASP A 118 -6.60 12.11 7.98
CA ASP A 118 -7.88 12.37 8.62
C ASP A 118 -8.90 11.25 8.35
N ILE A 119 -8.54 10.27 7.51
CA ILE A 119 -9.40 9.12 7.24
C ILE A 119 -9.27 8.08 8.35
N PRO A 120 -10.36 7.36 8.67
CA PRO A 120 -10.31 6.20 9.55
C PRO A 120 -9.25 5.19 9.12
N GLY A 121 -8.65 4.51 10.10
CA GLY A 121 -7.65 3.47 9.81
C GLY A 121 -8.26 2.28 9.06
N THR A 122 -9.55 2.01 9.27
CA THR A 122 -10.30 0.97 8.55
C THR A 122 -10.53 1.34 7.08
N ASP A 123 -10.83 2.61 6.77
CA ASP A 123 -10.88 3.13 5.39
C ASP A 123 -9.51 3.03 4.71
N SER A 124 -8.44 3.37 5.43
CA SER A 124 -7.06 3.23 4.91
C SER A 124 -6.76 1.79 4.48
N LEU A 125 -7.22 0.79 5.25
CA LEU A 125 -7.09 -0.62 4.89
C LEU A 125 -7.94 -0.98 3.67
N GLY A 126 -9.18 -0.49 3.60
CA GLY A 126 -10.04 -0.67 2.42
C GLY A 126 -9.42 -0.10 1.14
N ILE A 127 -8.90 1.13 1.21
CA ILE A 127 -8.20 1.79 0.10
C ILE A 127 -6.98 0.98 -0.33
N LEU A 128 -6.19 0.47 0.63
CA LEU A 128 -5.05 -0.38 0.30
C LEU A 128 -5.48 -1.65 -0.44
N VAL A 129 -6.53 -2.33 0.01
CA VAL A 129 -7.05 -3.53 -0.65
C VAL A 129 -7.52 -3.19 -2.07
N ALA A 130 -8.31 -2.12 -2.23
CA ALA A 130 -8.78 -1.67 -3.54
C ALA A 130 -7.62 -1.31 -4.50
N ALA A 131 -6.57 -0.67 -3.97
CA ALA A 131 -5.39 -0.32 -4.74
C ALA A 131 -4.58 -1.56 -5.17
N LEU A 132 -4.51 -2.60 -4.34
CA LEU A 132 -3.85 -3.87 -4.68
C LEU A 132 -4.67 -4.72 -5.67
N ILE A 133 -6.01 -4.60 -5.64
CA ILE A 133 -6.87 -5.17 -6.69
C ILE A 133 -6.59 -4.46 -8.02
N SER A 134 -6.40 -3.15 -7.99
CA SER A 134 -6.10 -2.30 -9.16
C SER A 134 -4.59 -2.02 -9.28
N ASP A 135 -3.77 -3.05 -9.11
CA ASP A 135 -2.32 -2.93 -8.97
C ASP A 135 -1.60 -2.30 -10.17
N ARG A 136 -2.20 -2.38 -11.37
CA ARG A 136 -1.73 -1.67 -12.57
C ARG A 136 -1.75 -0.15 -12.40
N ASP A 137 -2.83 0.38 -11.85
CA ASP A 137 -2.98 1.82 -11.58
C ASP A 137 -2.06 2.25 -10.44
N LEU A 138 -1.95 1.41 -9.39
CA LEU A 138 -1.03 1.63 -8.29
C LEU A 138 0.44 1.65 -8.76
N PHE A 139 0.80 0.81 -9.74
CA PHE A 139 2.13 0.84 -10.35
C PHE A 139 2.38 2.16 -11.10
N ALA A 140 1.37 2.67 -11.80
CA ALA A 140 1.49 3.89 -12.59
C ALA A 140 1.56 5.16 -11.73
N ASP A 141 1.05 5.16 -10.50
CA ASP A 141 1.08 6.32 -9.60
C ASP A 141 2.52 6.72 -9.24
N PRO A 142 3.00 7.92 -9.64
CA PRO A 142 4.36 8.37 -9.36
C PRO A 142 4.77 8.31 -7.89
N SER A 143 3.84 8.49 -6.94
CA SER A 143 4.16 8.47 -5.51
C SER A 143 4.48 7.07 -4.97
N GLN A 144 4.11 6.02 -5.70
CA GLN A 144 4.18 4.63 -5.27
C GLN A 144 5.49 3.95 -5.69
N GLY A 145 6.60 4.70 -5.61
CA GLY A 145 7.95 4.19 -5.86
C GLY A 145 8.28 2.89 -5.09
N PRO A 146 7.98 2.77 -3.78
CA PRO A 146 8.22 1.54 -3.04
C PRO A 146 7.47 0.32 -3.60
N PHE A 147 6.27 0.52 -4.14
CA PHE A 147 5.48 -0.55 -4.75
C PHE A 147 6.08 -1.01 -6.07
N ARG A 148 6.40 -0.07 -6.97
CA ARG A 148 7.11 -0.37 -8.22
C ARG A 148 8.41 -1.12 -7.95
N ASN A 149 9.22 -0.65 -7.00
CA ASN A 149 10.50 -1.27 -6.67
C ASN A 149 10.33 -2.71 -6.17
N ALA A 150 9.32 -2.99 -5.33
CA ALA A 150 9.07 -4.34 -4.85
C ALA A 150 8.63 -5.29 -5.98
N LEU A 151 7.83 -4.80 -6.94
CA LEU A 151 7.45 -5.57 -8.13
C LEU A 151 8.66 -5.85 -9.04
N MET A 152 9.52 -4.85 -9.25
CA MET A 152 10.76 -5.03 -10.01
C MET A 152 11.74 -5.97 -9.30
N GLY A 153 11.83 -5.93 -7.96
CA GLY A 153 12.63 -6.91 -7.19
C GLY A 153 12.08 -8.33 -7.32
N THR A 154 10.75 -8.46 -7.35
CA THR A 154 10.07 -9.76 -7.43
C THR A 154 10.28 -10.44 -8.78
N TYR A 155 10.20 -9.68 -9.87
CA TYR A 155 10.32 -10.22 -11.22
C TYR A 155 11.72 -10.09 -11.83
N GLY A 156 12.53 -9.15 -11.35
CA GLY A 156 13.74 -8.72 -12.01
C GLY A 156 13.44 -7.93 -13.29
N MET A 157 14.48 -7.76 -14.10
CA MET A 157 14.45 -6.99 -15.35
C MET A 157 14.20 -7.86 -16.59
N ILE A 158 13.64 -9.05 -16.38
CA ILE A 158 13.23 -9.97 -17.44
C ILE A 158 11.79 -9.69 -17.89
N HIS A 159 11.43 -10.24 -19.05
CA HIS A 159 10.06 -10.16 -19.54
C HIS A 159 9.08 -10.78 -18.53
N SER A 160 8.14 -9.98 -18.04
CA SER A 160 7.24 -10.30 -16.94
C SER A 160 5.93 -9.51 -17.03
N PRO A 161 4.91 -9.78 -16.21
CA PRO A 161 3.65 -9.03 -16.22
C PRO A 161 3.79 -7.52 -16.00
N VAL A 162 4.93 -7.06 -15.46
CA VAL A 162 5.21 -5.64 -15.19
C VAL A 162 6.00 -4.94 -16.30
N SER A 163 6.50 -5.68 -17.30
CA SER A 163 7.42 -5.15 -18.31
C SER A 163 6.83 -3.97 -19.08
N ASP A 164 5.64 -4.12 -19.66
CA ASP A 164 5.01 -3.04 -20.44
C ASP A 164 4.77 -1.78 -19.60
N LEU A 165 4.30 -1.94 -18.36
CA LEU A 165 4.07 -0.82 -17.45
C LEU A 165 5.37 -0.13 -17.04
N TYR A 166 6.45 -0.89 -16.88
CA TYR A 166 7.76 -0.34 -16.55
C TYR A 166 8.38 0.40 -17.74
N ALA A 167 8.25 -0.12 -18.96
CA ALA A 167 8.65 0.56 -20.19
C ALA A 167 7.92 1.90 -20.34
N ASP A 168 6.59 1.90 -20.17
CA ASP A 168 5.76 3.11 -20.19
C ASP A 168 6.20 4.13 -19.12
N PHE A 169 6.51 3.65 -17.91
CA PHE A 169 7.00 4.50 -16.83
C PHE A 169 8.34 5.15 -17.18
N LEU A 170 9.29 4.36 -17.69
CA LEU A 170 10.60 4.84 -18.10
C LEU A 170 10.51 5.88 -19.23
N GLU A 171 9.65 5.64 -20.21
CA GLU A 171 9.40 6.59 -21.29
C GLU A 171 8.81 7.90 -20.77
N LYS A 172 7.74 7.82 -19.97
CA LYS A 172 7.04 9.02 -19.46
C LYS A 172 7.91 9.84 -18.50
N GLN A 173 8.67 9.17 -17.64
CA GLN A 173 9.44 9.84 -16.59
C GLN A 173 10.80 10.33 -17.07
N TYR A 174 11.46 9.58 -17.96
CA TYR A 174 12.86 9.82 -18.34
C TYR A 174 13.07 9.96 -19.85
N GLY A 175 12.03 9.79 -20.69
CA GLY A 175 12.19 9.69 -22.14
C GLY A 175 13.03 8.47 -22.55
N ALA A 176 13.00 7.43 -21.73
CA ALA A 176 13.82 6.23 -21.87
C ALA A 176 13.07 5.12 -22.60
N THR A 177 13.81 4.26 -23.28
CA THR A 177 13.29 3.06 -23.95
C THR A 177 14.03 1.84 -23.41
N ILE A 178 13.35 0.72 -23.28
CA ILE A 178 13.93 -0.54 -22.81
C ILE A 178 13.82 -1.61 -23.89
N ASP A 179 14.94 -2.27 -24.16
CA ASP A 179 15.02 -3.46 -25.00
C ASP A 179 15.29 -4.66 -24.10
N TYR A 180 14.27 -5.50 -23.92
CA TYR A 180 14.36 -6.69 -23.06
C TYR A 180 15.21 -7.80 -23.69
N ASP A 181 15.30 -7.87 -25.01
CA ASP A 181 16.10 -8.88 -25.73
C ASP A 181 17.59 -8.52 -25.66
N ALA A 182 17.91 -7.23 -25.82
CA ALA A 182 19.26 -6.71 -25.68
C ALA A 182 19.67 -6.44 -24.21
N ALA A 183 18.72 -6.53 -23.27
CA ALA A 183 18.89 -6.18 -21.86
C ALA A 183 19.49 -4.77 -21.68
N GLU A 184 18.92 -3.79 -22.38
CA GLU A 184 19.46 -2.44 -22.48
C GLU A 184 18.39 -1.36 -22.27
N ILE A 185 18.70 -0.31 -21.50
CA ILE A 185 17.90 0.90 -21.39
C ILE A 185 18.63 2.04 -22.10
N SER A 186 17.94 2.69 -23.02
CA SER A 186 18.42 3.84 -23.78
C SER A 186 17.73 5.12 -23.34
N ILE A 187 18.50 6.16 -23.00
CA ILE A 187 18.00 7.48 -22.56
C ILE A 187 18.57 8.57 -23.46
N LYS A 188 17.70 9.36 -24.10
CA LYS A 188 18.16 10.49 -24.93
C LYS A 188 18.67 11.62 -24.04
N GLY A 189 19.94 11.95 -24.21
CA GLY A 189 20.61 13.09 -23.60
C GLY A 189 20.53 14.37 -24.44
N THR A 190 21.28 15.39 -24.02
CA THR A 190 21.38 16.65 -24.77
C THR A 190 22.43 16.54 -25.89
N HIS A 191 22.32 17.40 -26.91
CA HIS A 191 23.32 17.51 -27.99
C HIS A 191 23.53 16.22 -28.80
N GLY A 192 22.51 15.38 -28.92
CA GLY A 192 22.56 14.13 -29.70
C GLY A 192 23.20 12.94 -28.98
N PHE A 193 23.61 13.09 -27.71
CA PHE A 193 24.05 11.96 -26.90
C PHE A 193 22.87 11.04 -26.55
N THR A 194 23.10 9.73 -26.57
CA THR A 194 22.20 8.72 -26.01
C THR A 194 22.99 7.90 -24.99
N TRP A 195 22.45 7.77 -23.79
CA TRP A 195 23.03 6.93 -22.75
C TRP A 195 22.45 5.53 -22.87
N HIS A 196 23.32 4.53 -22.87
CA HIS A 196 22.97 3.12 -22.92
C HIS A 196 23.37 2.48 -21.59
N LEU A 197 22.39 1.95 -20.87
CA LEU A 197 22.59 1.17 -19.64
C LEU A 197 22.37 -0.29 -20.00
N GLY A 198 23.45 -1.03 -20.21
CA GLY A 198 23.44 -2.46 -20.52
C GLY A 198 23.73 -3.34 -19.29
N GLY A 199 23.69 -4.66 -19.48
CA GLY A 199 24.01 -5.63 -18.41
C GLY A 199 22.87 -5.83 -17.42
N ILE A 200 21.64 -5.49 -17.81
CA ILE A 200 20.48 -5.52 -16.91
C ILE A 200 20.05 -6.97 -16.59
N ASN A 201 20.43 -7.92 -17.45
CA ASN A 201 20.26 -9.36 -17.24
C ASN A 201 21.56 -10.06 -16.81
N ASP A 202 22.64 -9.32 -16.54
CA ASP A 202 23.94 -9.89 -16.19
C ASP A 202 23.97 -10.28 -14.70
N PRO A 203 24.03 -11.58 -14.35
CA PRO A 203 24.05 -12.03 -12.97
C PRO A 203 25.32 -11.62 -12.19
N GLU A 204 26.37 -11.12 -12.86
CA GLU A 204 27.57 -10.58 -12.20
C GLU A 204 27.42 -9.10 -11.80
N VAL A 205 26.41 -8.41 -12.33
CA VAL A 205 26.11 -7.01 -11.97
C VAL A 205 25.08 -7.03 -10.84
N SER A 206 25.55 -7.07 -9.59
CA SER A 206 24.67 -6.87 -8.43
C SER A 206 24.33 -5.39 -8.28
N SER A 207 23.05 -5.05 -8.40
CA SER A 207 22.47 -3.75 -8.02
C SER A 207 22.41 -3.55 -6.51
#